data_AF-A0A178KQC7-F1
#
_entry.id   AF-A0A178KQC7-F1
#
_cell.length_a   1.000
_cell.length_b   1.000
_cell.length_c   1.000
_cell.angle_alpha   90.00
_cell.angle_beta   90.00
_cell.angle_gamma   90.00
#
_symmetry.space_group_name_H-M   'P 1'
#
loop_
_entity.id
_entity.type
_entity.pdbx_description
1 polymer ?
#
loop_
_entity_poly.entity_id
_entity_poly.type
_entity_poly.pdbx_seq_one_letter_code
_entity_poly.pdbx_strand_id
1 'polypeptide(L)' 'MPEQTPSSPLDNAPAEIKLAVDLIYLLESNEIDPKVALDALAIVQKDLEAKIQ' A
#
# COMPACT_ATOMS: atom_id res chain seq x y z
N MET A 1 5.64 -16.80 30.89
CA MET A 1 4.59 -15.83 30.48
C MET A 1 4.47 -15.93 28.97
N PRO A 2 3.28 -16.13 28.37
CA PRO A 2 3.15 -15.84 26.96
C PRO A 2 3.07 -14.32 26.84
N GLU A 3 4.14 -13.70 26.38
CA GLU A 3 4.08 -12.33 25.87
C GLU A 3 3.05 -12.32 24.73
N GLN A 4 1.99 -11.56 24.93
CA GLN A 4 1.00 -11.31 23.89
C GLN A 4 1.70 -10.48 22.82
N THR A 5 2.02 -11.13 21.70
CA THR A 5 2.41 -10.44 20.48
C THR A 5 1.30 -9.43 20.16
N PRO A 6 1.61 -8.13 20.01
CA PRO A 6 0.58 -7.19 19.58
C PRO A 6 0.18 -7.62 18.18
N SER A 7 -1.01 -8.20 18.05
CA SER A 7 -1.66 -8.42 16.75
C SER A 7 -1.68 -7.05 16.11
N SER A 8 -0.89 -6.88 15.05
CA SER A 8 -0.73 -5.57 14.44
C SER A 8 -2.12 -5.18 13.93
N PRO A 9 -2.60 -3.94 14.10
CA PRO A 9 -3.93 -3.53 13.65
C PRO A 9 -4.19 -3.80 12.14
N LEU A 10 -3.12 -4.01 11.39
CA LEU A 10 -3.11 -4.39 9.98
C LEU A 10 -3.45 -5.87 9.72
N ASP A 11 -3.35 -6.77 10.69
CA ASP A 11 -3.63 -8.20 10.50
C ASP A 11 -5.10 -8.46 10.16
N ASN A 12 -6.01 -7.61 10.64
CA ASN A 12 -7.45 -7.69 10.38
C ASN A 12 -7.95 -6.63 9.38
N ALA A 13 -7.06 -5.83 8.79
CA ALA A 13 -7.46 -4.79 7.84
C ALA A 13 -7.94 -5.38 6.51
N PRO A 14 -8.84 -4.69 5.77
CA PRO A 14 -9.18 -5.05 4.39
C PRO A 14 -7.94 -5.15 3.49
N ALA A 15 -8.00 -5.99 2.46
CA ALA A 15 -6.86 -6.29 1.60
C ALA A 15 -6.31 -5.02 0.90
N GLU A 16 -7.19 -4.11 0.51
CA GLU A 16 -6.86 -2.82 -0.08
C GLU A 16 -6.09 -1.91 0.88
N ILE A 17 -6.40 -1.96 2.17
CA ILE A 17 -5.70 -1.17 3.19
C ILE A 17 -4.30 -1.72 3.43
N LYS A 18 -4.16 -3.05 3.52
CA LYS A 18 -2.84 -3.69 3.68
C LYS A 18 -1.94 -3.37 2.49
N LEU A 19 -2.47 -3.52 1.28
CA LEU A 19 -1.72 -3.22 0.06
C LEU A 19 -1.32 -1.74 -0.02
N ALA A 20 -2.21 -0.82 0.37
CA ALA A 20 -1.87 0.60 0.41
C ALA A 20 -0.71 0.89 1.37
N VAL A 21 -0.70 0.26 2.54
CA VAL A 21 0.39 0.40 3.53
C VAL A 21 1.70 -0.17 2.98
N ASP A 22 1.66 -1.34 2.35
CA ASP A 22 2.86 -1.95 1.74
C ASP A 22 3.42 -1.06 0.62
N LEU A 23 2.55 -0.47 -0.21
CA LEU A 23 2.95 0.45 -1.28
C LEU A 23 3.55 1.74 -0.72
N ILE A 24 2.97 2.32 0.32
CA ILE A 24 3.51 3.52 0.98
C ILE A 24 4.91 3.22 1.53
N TYR A 25 5.05 2.11 2.27
CA TYR A 25 6.33 1.68 2.82
C TYR A 25 7.39 1.49 1.72
N LEU A 26 7.02 0.88 0.59
CA LEU A 26 7.92 0.68 -0.55
C LEU A 26 8.36 2.02 -1.15
N LEU A 27 7.44 2.97 -1.34
CA LEU A 27 7.75 4.28 -1.92
C LEU A 27 8.66 5.11 -1.00
N GLU A 28 8.38 5.11 0.31
CA GLU A 28 9.20 5.78 1.32
C GLU A 28 10.58 5.16 1.43
N SER A 29 10.68 3.83 1.44
CA SER A 29 11.96 3.11 1.54
C SER A 29 12.89 3.34 0.34
N ASN A 30 12.32 3.75 -0.81
CA ASN A 30 13.08 4.11 -2.01
C ASN A 30 13.24 5.62 -2.18
N GLU A 31 12.88 6.42 -1.17
CA GLU A 31 12.98 7.89 -1.16
C GLU A 31 12.29 8.54 -2.38
N ILE A 32 11.18 7.95 -2.83
CA ILE A 32 10.44 8.45 -3.99
C ILE A 32 9.71 9.74 -3.61
N ASP A 33 9.91 10.79 -4.42
CA ASP A 33 9.19 12.05 -4.24
C ASP A 33 7.67 11.81 -4.28
N PRO A 34 6.88 12.30 -3.30
CA PRO A 34 5.45 12.04 -3.24
C PRO A 34 4.68 12.46 -4.49
N LYS A 35 5.11 13.52 -5.18
CA LYS A 35 4.47 13.95 -6.42
C LYS A 35 4.73 12.94 -7.54
N VAL A 36 5.97 12.45 -7.65
CA VAL A 36 6.32 11.39 -8.61
C VAL A 36 5.55 10.10 -8.30
N ALA A 37 5.43 9.74 -7.02
CA ALA A 37 4.65 8.58 -6.60
C ALA A 37 3.17 8.71 -6.98
N LEU A 38 2.55 9.86 -6.76
CA LEU A 38 1.15 10.11 -7.16
C LEU A 38 0.97 10.05 -8.67
N ASP A 39 1.88 10.67 -9.44
CA ASP A 39 1.84 10.63 -10.91
C ASP A 39 1.95 9.17 -11.42
N ALA A 40 2.80 8.34 -10.81
CA ALA A 40 2.95 6.92 -11.14
C ALA A 40 1.72 6.09 -10.74
N LEU A 41 1.18 6.31 -9.53
CA LEU A 41 -0.02 5.61 -9.05
C LEU A 41 -1.24 5.91 -9.94
N ALA A 42 -1.36 7.12 -10.48
CA ALA A 42 -2.41 7.48 -11.43
C ALA A 42 -2.31 6.68 -12.74
N ILE A 43 -1.10 6.34 -13.20
CA ILE A 43 -0.88 5.48 -14.36
C ILE A 43 -1.30 4.05 -14.04
N VAL A 44 -0.86 3.52 -12.89
CA VAL A 44 -1.21 2.17 -12.43
C VAL A 44 -2.73 2.03 -12.27
N GLN A 45 -3.39 3.02 -11.66
CA GLN A 45 -4.84 3.04 -11.50
C GLN A 45 -5.55 2.89 -12.86
N LYS A 46 -5.17 3.69 -13.86
CA LYS A 46 -5.77 3.63 -15.20
C LYS A 46 -5.57 2.27 -15.87
N ASP A 47 -4.40 1.64 -15.71
CA ASP A 47 -4.14 0.30 -16.26
C ASP A 47 -5.02 -0.76 -15.59
N LEU A 48 -5.22 -0.69 -14.27
CA LEU A 48 -6.10 -1.60 -13.54
C LEU A 48 -7.58 -1.40 -13.91
N GLU A 49 -8.04 -0.15 -14.02
CA GLU A 49 -9.39 0.16 -14.47
C GLU A 49 -9.68 -0.41 -15.85
N ALA A 50 -8.72 -0.33 -16.78
CA ALA A 50 -8.83 -0.92 -18.12
C ALA A 50 -8.94 -2.45 -18.13
N LYS A 51 -8.51 -3.15 -17.06
CA LYS A 51 -8.64 -4.62 -16.94
C LYS A 51 -9.97 -5.08 -16.36
N ILE A 52 -10.75 -4.16 -15.79
CA ILE A 52 -12.03 -4.45 -15.13
C ILE A 52 -13.22 -4.11 -16.06
N GLN A 53 -12.95 -3.44 -17.20
CA GLN A 53 -13.90 -3.22 -18.30
C GLN A 53 -14.03 -4.46 -19.19
#